data_AF-A0A821QFV4-F1
#
_entry.id   AF-A0A821QFV4-F1
#
_cell.length_a   1.000
_cell.length_b   1.000
_cell.length_c   1.000
_cell.angle_alpha   90.00
_cell.angle_beta   90.00
_cell.angle_gamma   90.00
#
_symmetry.space_group_name_H-M   'P 1'
#
loop_
_entity.id
_entity.type
_entity.pdbx_description
1 polymer ?
#
loop_
_entity_poly.entity_id
_entity_poly.type
_entity_poly.pdbx_seq_one_letter_code
_entity_poly.pdbx_strand_id
1 'polypeptide(L)'
;MDGIADQVKQAVVENLLTRGKNFIRQISVQAEKKIDRLEQEGQLVNEILRTPIFTRVRSVDKNTDINHHTNIIIEPVSQHTIIETGIKHVEMKSGSQRIRWNLLFNLLLWLVVPLPCWIPFVSNQVALYIIPSIQGVIVFMWTKNKFKDAGFERIIFTTHPYGLSNEIPGKCSNSNYGLRKAVSEMNVADDDMKNILVTTCDADSKFPRDYIAALTWKYLKENQPALTTIYQSPLFYNWKLDSLSFVTRVTGLLRSLLMLGALIPFNINTMSIFSYSLSLAKKGNFIHPGYQMDDIICLIRWMGVTQQRLRISMIPVPVVSGPTSGETMEIEIMEWARQARRWTIGAAEVFHYFIIKANRMPKMAAFSWGLVFIIYYGVLLCTAGLYGLTSMLSMILIVKHVPPMIVYLMYGFLGLQMLTFLVAFIIDALIVQLMHISQCIYIRNAFHFILTPFVLLGYSLVELYALHEVIVFGKKVCKHGASKKSALK
;
A
#
# COMPACT_ATOMS: atom_id res chain seq x y z
N MET A 1 27.19 41.86 43.32
CA MET A 1 27.23 40.46 42.87
C MET A 1 26.51 40.26 41.53
N ASP A 2 25.67 41.20 41.09
CA ASP A 2 24.87 41.03 39.85
C ASP A 2 25.65 41.24 38.53
N GLY A 3 26.70 42.07 38.51
CA GLY A 3 27.48 42.30 37.28
C GLY A 3 28.33 41.10 36.79
N ILE A 4 28.70 40.19 37.69
CA ILE A 4 29.49 38.98 37.35
C ILE A 4 28.58 37.90 36.76
N ALA A 5 27.32 37.81 37.21
CA ALA A 5 26.36 36.83 36.71
C ALA A 5 25.96 37.09 35.25
N ASP A 6 25.83 38.37 34.86
CA ASP A 6 25.49 38.75 33.49
C ASP A 6 26.66 38.57 32.52
N GLN A 7 27.90 38.84 32.96
CA GLN A 7 29.09 38.55 32.16
C GLN A 7 29.28 37.03 31.92
N VAL A 8 29.00 36.20 32.92
CA VAL A 8 29.05 34.74 32.77
C VAL A 8 27.95 34.23 31.82
N LYS A 9 26.74 34.79 31.89
CA LYS A 9 25.65 34.45 30.95
C LYS A 9 26.00 34.83 29.51
N GLN A 10 26.54 36.03 29.27
CA GLN A 10 26.97 36.44 27.93
C GLN A 10 28.08 35.54 27.38
N ALA A 11 29.09 35.22 28.20
CA ALA A 11 30.17 34.33 27.79
C ALA A 11 29.68 32.91 27.47
N VAL A 12 28.70 32.39 28.21
CA VAL A 12 28.10 31.07 27.93
C VAL A 12 27.29 31.10 26.63
N VAL A 13 26.53 32.16 26.37
CA VAL A 13 25.74 32.32 25.14
C VAL A 13 26.64 32.43 23.91
N GLU A 14 27.71 33.25 23.96
CA GLU A 14 28.67 33.35 22.86
C GLU A 14 29.39 32.04 22.58
N ASN A 15 29.75 31.29 23.61
CA ASN A 15 30.40 29.98 23.46
C ASN A 15 29.45 28.93 22.85
N LEU A 16 28.17 28.94 23.23
CA LEU A 16 27.14 28.09 22.64
C LEU A 16 26.85 28.45 21.18
N LEU A 17 26.77 29.74 20.84
CA LEU A 17 26.59 30.21 19.47
C LEU A 17 27.78 29.84 18.57
N THR A 18 28.99 29.95 19.10
CA THR A 18 30.22 29.58 18.38
C THR A 18 30.29 28.06 18.15
N ARG A 19 29.93 27.25 19.15
CA ARG A 19 29.81 25.79 18.99
C ARG A 19 28.71 25.40 18.01
N GLY A 20 27.56 26.08 18.03
CA GLY A 20 26.46 25.86 17.08
C GLY A 20 26.87 26.16 15.64
N LYS A 21 27.55 27.30 15.39
CA LYS A 21 28.06 27.64 14.06
C LYS A 21 29.09 26.63 13.54
N ASN A 22 29.99 26.16 14.40
CA ASN A 22 30.99 25.16 14.03
C ASN A 22 30.34 23.79 13.74
N PHE A 23 29.30 23.41 14.48
CA PHE A 23 28.55 22.18 14.24
C PHE A 23 27.77 22.22 12.93
N ILE A 24 27.09 23.34 12.63
CA ILE A 24 26.39 23.55 11.35
C ILE A 24 27.38 23.49 10.18
N ARG A 25 28.56 24.11 10.32
CA ARG A 25 29.61 24.06 9.29
C ARG A 25 30.12 22.64 9.05
N GLN A 26 30.29 21.83 10.11
CA GLN A 26 30.69 20.42 9.98
C GLN A 26 29.62 19.58 9.26
N ILE A 27 28.34 19.81 9.58
CA ILE A 27 27.22 19.14 8.90
C ILE A 27 27.17 19.54 7.42
N SER A 28 27.35 20.82 7.10
CA SER A 28 27.35 21.31 5.72
C SER A 28 28.46 20.66 4.89
N VAL A 29 29.68 20.58 5.43
CA VAL A 29 30.81 19.92 4.76
C VAL A 29 30.61 18.41 4.61
N GLN A 30 29.96 17.75 5.58
CA GLN A 30 29.59 16.34 5.46
C GLN A 30 28.48 16.11 4.42
N ALA A 31 27.53 17.04 4.30
CA ALA A 31 26.46 16.98 3.32
C ALA A 31 27.01 17.18 1.90
N GLU A 32 27.87 18.18 1.67
CA GLU A 32 28.54 18.40 0.37
C GLU A 32 29.36 17.17 -0.05
N LYS A 33 30.19 16.62 0.84
CA LYS A 33 30.95 15.39 0.56
C LYS A 33 30.06 14.18 0.24
N LYS A 34 28.84 14.13 0.76
CA LYS A 34 27.88 13.06 0.50
C LYS A 34 27.16 13.29 -0.82
N ILE A 35 26.86 14.54 -1.19
CA ILE A 35 26.31 14.92 -2.49
C ILE A 35 27.31 14.62 -3.60
N ASP A 36 28.57 15.04 -3.46
CA ASP A 36 29.63 14.74 -4.45
C ASP A 36 29.80 13.23 -4.67
N ARG A 37 29.71 12.45 -3.59
CA ARG A 37 29.81 10.98 -3.65
C ARG A 37 28.60 10.36 -4.35
N LEU A 38 27.40 10.89 -4.14
CA LEU A 38 26.17 10.46 -4.82
C LEU A 38 26.16 10.86 -6.31
N GLU A 39 26.74 12.01 -6.66
CA GLU A 39 26.90 12.42 -8.06
C GLU A 39 27.92 11.55 -8.80
N GLN A 40 29.04 11.19 -8.16
CA GLN A 40 30.00 10.22 -8.70
C GLN A 40 29.39 8.83 -8.87
N GLU A 41 28.59 8.35 -7.90
CA GLU A 41 27.87 7.08 -8.01
C GLU A 41 26.80 7.13 -9.12
N GLY A 42 26.11 8.26 -9.30
CA GLY A 42 25.16 8.48 -10.39
C GLY A 42 25.80 8.51 -11.78
N GLN A 43 27.00 9.07 -11.90
CA GLN A 43 27.80 9.04 -13.13
C GLN A 43 28.26 7.61 -13.46
N LEU A 44 28.70 6.84 -12.46
CA LEU A 44 29.10 5.44 -12.62
C LEU A 44 27.93 4.55 -13.08
N VAL A 45 26.73 4.77 -12.56
CA VAL A 45 25.51 4.06 -12.99
C VAL A 45 25.16 4.39 -14.45
N ASN A 46 25.29 5.66 -14.86
CA ASN A 46 25.08 6.05 -16.26
C ASN A 46 26.15 5.50 -17.21
N GLU A 47 27.37 5.29 -16.74
CA GLU A 47 28.46 4.69 -17.53
C GLU A 47 28.28 3.17 -17.67
N ILE A 48 27.83 2.49 -16.60
CA ILE A 48 27.44 1.07 -16.62
C ILE A 48 26.25 0.84 -17.57
N LEU A 49 25.25 1.73 -17.58
CA LEU A 49 24.11 1.67 -18.50
C LEU A 49 24.48 1.92 -19.98
N ARG A 50 25.64 2.56 -20.24
CA ARG A 50 26.17 2.79 -21.59
C ARG A 50 27.14 1.71 -22.05
N THR A 51 27.46 0.73 -21.21
CA THR A 51 28.41 -0.34 -21.57
C THR A 51 27.70 -1.35 -22.51
N PRO A 52 28.21 -1.59 -23.73
CA PRO A 52 27.53 -2.40 -24.74
C PRO A 52 27.73 -3.89 -24.47
N ILE A 53 26.91 -4.48 -23.58
CA ILE A 53 26.87 -5.95 -23.38
C ILE A 53 25.54 -6.59 -23.81
N PHE A 54 24.53 -5.81 -24.22
CA PHE A 54 23.32 -6.38 -24.83
C PHE A 54 22.90 -5.61 -26.09
N THR A 55 23.68 -5.79 -27.16
CA THR A 55 23.26 -5.44 -28.53
C THR A 55 23.08 -6.70 -29.35
N ARG A 56 21.82 -7.14 -29.55
CA ARG A 56 21.39 -7.91 -30.72
C ARG A 56 19.87 -7.98 -30.75
N VAL A 57 19.24 -7.25 -31.68
CA VAL A 57 18.52 -7.82 -32.84
C VAL A 57 18.48 -6.74 -33.94
N ARG A 58 18.97 -7.10 -35.13
CA ARG A 58 18.95 -6.33 -36.39
C ARG A 58 17.53 -6.31 -36.98
N SER A 59 17.15 -5.22 -37.64
CA SER A 59 16.36 -5.29 -38.87
C SER A 59 16.98 -4.38 -39.93
N VAL A 60 17.09 -4.91 -41.14
CA VAL A 60 17.86 -4.44 -42.30
C VAL A 60 17.00 -3.55 -43.22
N ASP A 61 17.66 -2.48 -43.72
CA ASP A 61 17.52 -1.65 -44.93
C ASP A 61 16.19 -1.41 -45.67
N LYS A 62 16.03 -0.13 -46.09
CA LYS A 62 15.94 0.29 -47.52
C LYS A 62 16.10 1.82 -47.68
N ASN A 63 17.19 2.24 -48.36
CA ASN A 63 17.37 3.25 -49.44
C ASN A 63 16.32 4.38 -49.61
N THR A 64 16.60 5.66 -49.96
CA THR A 64 17.66 6.24 -50.84
C THR A 64 17.63 7.79 -50.80
N ASP A 65 18.82 8.39 -50.92
CA ASP A 65 19.27 9.58 -51.68
C ASP A 65 18.77 11.04 -51.51
N ILE A 66 19.79 11.89 -51.65
CA ILE A 66 19.97 13.34 -51.47
C ILE A 66 19.89 14.04 -52.85
N ASN A 67 19.39 15.29 -52.93
CA ASN A 67 19.99 16.34 -53.78
C ASN A 67 19.45 17.77 -53.51
N HIS A 68 20.37 18.73 -53.51
CA HIS A 68 20.20 20.17 -53.38
C HIS A 68 19.68 20.85 -54.67
N HIS A 69 18.91 21.94 -54.55
CA HIS A 69 19.14 23.21 -55.26
C HIS A 69 18.29 24.36 -54.68
N THR A 70 18.95 25.49 -54.47
CA THR A 70 18.43 26.80 -54.02
C THR A 70 17.82 27.57 -55.18
N ASN A 71 16.68 28.24 -54.97
CA ASN A 71 16.34 29.51 -55.62
C ASN A 71 15.29 30.26 -54.76
N ILE A 72 15.66 31.47 -54.36
CA ILE A 72 14.82 32.42 -53.61
C ILE A 72 14.18 33.35 -54.64
N ILE A 73 12.84 33.36 -54.69
CA ILE A 73 12.05 34.43 -55.31
C ILE A 73 11.03 34.86 -54.25
N ILE A 74 11.04 36.17 -53.94
CA ILE A 74 10.14 36.82 -52.99
C ILE A 74 8.98 37.42 -53.80
N GLU A 75 7.76 36.99 -53.52
CA GLU A 75 6.52 37.68 -53.91
C GLU A 75 5.57 37.83 -52.70
N PRO A 76 4.69 38.85 -52.70
CA PRO A 76 4.22 39.50 -51.49
C PRO A 76 3.08 38.77 -50.79
N VAL A 77 3.04 38.98 -49.47
CA VAL A 77 2.05 38.48 -48.51
C VAL A 77 0.63 38.87 -48.91
N SER A 78 -0.22 37.87 -49.18
CA SER A 78 -1.67 38.00 -49.07
C SER A 78 -2.22 36.97 -48.07
N GLN A 79 -3.30 37.40 -47.42
CA GLN A 79 -3.80 36.99 -46.10
C GLN A 79 -4.05 35.49 -45.87
N HIS A 80 -3.86 35.10 -44.59
CA HIS A 80 -4.17 33.83 -43.93
C HIS A 80 -3.12 32.72 -43.96
N THR A 81 -2.11 32.88 -43.09
CA THR A 81 -1.28 31.77 -42.60
C THR A 81 -2.15 30.83 -41.74
N ILE A 82 -2.67 29.77 -42.35
CA ILE A 82 -3.08 28.58 -41.59
C ILE A 82 -1.77 27.93 -41.13
N ILE A 83 -1.59 27.81 -39.81
CA ILE A 83 -0.47 27.06 -39.24
C ILE A 83 -0.69 25.60 -39.68
N GLU A 84 0.08 25.13 -40.66
CA GLU A 84 0.17 23.71 -41.00
C GLU A 84 0.75 22.98 -39.80
N THR A 85 -0.12 22.50 -38.92
CA THR A 85 0.24 21.45 -37.97
C THR A 85 0.68 20.26 -38.81
N GLY A 86 1.95 19.84 -38.70
CA GLY A 86 2.53 18.68 -39.39
C GLY A 86 1.89 17.31 -39.03
N ILE A 87 0.62 17.32 -38.65
CA ILE A 87 -0.24 16.16 -38.55
C ILE A 87 -0.63 15.80 -39.98
N LYS A 88 0.01 14.78 -40.55
CA LYS A 88 -0.55 14.08 -41.72
C LYS A 88 -1.95 13.62 -41.32
N HIS A 89 -2.99 14.27 -41.84
CA HIS A 89 -4.34 13.76 -41.75
C HIS A 89 -4.34 12.38 -42.42
N VAL A 90 -4.42 11.33 -41.61
CA VAL A 90 -4.68 9.99 -42.12
C VAL A 90 -6.06 10.06 -42.75
N GLU A 91 -6.13 9.91 -44.07
CA GLU A 91 -7.38 9.83 -44.81
C GLU A 91 -8.31 8.83 -44.11
N MET A 92 -9.50 9.28 -43.72
CA MET A 92 -10.49 8.40 -43.12
C MET A 92 -10.85 7.33 -44.13
N LYS A 93 -10.38 6.09 -43.92
CA LYS A 93 -10.78 4.95 -44.71
C LYS A 93 -12.32 4.87 -44.69
N SER A 94 -12.93 4.86 -45.86
CA SER A 94 -14.38 4.61 -45.97
C SER A 94 -14.71 3.32 -45.21
N GLY A 95 -15.71 3.39 -44.33
CA GLY A 95 -16.08 2.26 -43.48
C GLY A 95 -16.33 1.01 -44.33
N SER A 96 -15.85 -0.15 -43.87
CA SER A 96 -16.08 -1.46 -44.51
C SER A 96 -17.53 -1.60 -44.96
N GLN A 97 -17.78 -1.78 -46.26
CA GLN A 97 -19.14 -2.01 -46.78
C GLN A 97 -19.78 -3.29 -46.21
N ARG A 98 -18.99 -4.21 -45.66
CA ARG A 98 -19.47 -5.45 -45.04
C ARG A 98 -19.96 -5.24 -43.60
N ILE A 99 -19.45 -4.23 -42.88
CA ILE A 99 -19.82 -3.95 -41.49
C ILE A 99 -20.03 -2.44 -41.34
N ARG A 100 -21.30 -2.02 -41.38
CA ARG A 100 -21.70 -0.64 -41.13
C ARG A 100 -21.54 -0.34 -39.64
N TRP A 101 -20.42 0.27 -39.25
CA TRP A 101 -20.14 0.66 -37.87
C TRP A 101 -21.25 1.51 -37.23
N ASN A 102 -21.92 2.35 -38.02
CA ASN A 102 -23.08 3.12 -37.56
C ASN A 102 -24.30 2.25 -37.26
N LEU A 103 -24.46 1.13 -37.96
CA LEU A 103 -25.54 0.17 -37.70
C LEU A 103 -25.24 -0.64 -36.43
N LEU A 104 -23.98 -1.07 -36.24
CA LEU A 104 -23.55 -1.73 -35.02
C LEU A 104 -23.68 -0.81 -33.80
N PHE A 105 -23.28 0.46 -33.93
CA PHE A 105 -23.43 1.47 -32.89
C PHE A 105 -24.91 1.70 -32.53
N ASN A 106 -25.79 1.84 -33.52
CA ASN A 106 -27.22 1.95 -33.29
C ASN A 106 -27.81 0.69 -32.65
N LEU A 107 -27.45 -0.50 -33.12
CA LEU A 107 -27.89 -1.77 -32.54
C LEU A 107 -27.51 -1.90 -31.06
N LEU A 108 -26.28 -1.53 -30.71
CA LEU A 108 -25.82 -1.51 -29.32
C LEU A 108 -26.59 -0.47 -28.49
N LEU A 109 -26.87 0.71 -29.06
CA LEU A 109 -27.66 1.75 -28.41
C LEU A 109 -29.10 1.27 -28.14
N TRP A 110 -29.73 0.62 -29.11
CA TRP A 110 -31.07 0.03 -29.00
C TRP A 110 -31.14 -1.22 -28.13
N LEU A 111 -30.01 -1.85 -27.81
CA LEU A 111 -29.92 -2.91 -26.79
C LEU A 111 -29.83 -2.32 -25.37
N VAL A 112 -29.12 -1.20 -25.20
CA VAL A 112 -28.84 -0.60 -23.90
C VAL A 112 -29.92 0.38 -23.44
N VAL A 113 -30.51 1.15 -24.35
CA VAL A 113 -31.56 2.15 -24.05
C VAL A 113 -32.83 1.54 -23.44
N PRO A 114 -33.38 0.41 -23.95
CA PRO A 114 -34.57 -0.20 -23.36
C PRO A 114 -34.25 -1.14 -22.19
N LEU A 115 -32.97 -1.32 -21.82
CA LEU A 115 -32.55 -2.22 -20.74
C LEU A 115 -33.34 -1.98 -19.44
N PRO A 116 -33.58 -0.73 -18.96
CA PRO A 116 -34.39 -0.46 -17.77
C PRO A 116 -35.86 -0.90 -17.90
N CYS A 117 -36.42 -0.85 -19.11
CA CYS A 117 -37.82 -1.19 -19.38
C CYS A 117 -38.05 -2.70 -19.46
N TRP A 118 -37.01 -3.48 -19.80
CA TRP A 118 -37.12 -4.93 -19.99
C TRP A 118 -36.61 -5.71 -18.77
N ILE A 119 -35.77 -5.10 -17.91
CA ILE A 119 -35.31 -5.65 -16.63
C ILE A 119 -36.43 -6.29 -15.77
N PRO A 120 -37.67 -5.75 -15.70
CA PRO A 120 -38.76 -6.40 -14.96
C PRO A 120 -39.25 -7.73 -15.58
N PHE A 121 -38.98 -7.95 -16.87
CA PHE A 121 -39.46 -9.09 -17.67
C PHE A 121 -38.38 -10.15 -17.93
N VAL A 122 -37.12 -9.86 -17.60
CA VAL A 122 -36.03 -10.84 -17.58
C VAL A 122 -35.83 -11.29 -16.13
N SER A 123 -35.57 -12.57 -15.87
CA SER A 123 -35.33 -13.01 -14.50
C SER A 123 -34.21 -12.16 -13.87
N ASN A 124 -34.38 -11.72 -12.62
CA ASN A 124 -33.40 -10.89 -11.90
C ASN A 124 -31.96 -11.45 -12.00
N GLN A 125 -31.82 -12.77 -12.13
CA GLN A 125 -30.54 -13.45 -12.33
C GLN A 125 -29.85 -13.04 -13.64
N VAL A 126 -30.57 -13.01 -14.77
CA VAL A 126 -29.96 -12.69 -16.07
C VAL A 126 -29.42 -11.26 -16.10
N ALA A 127 -30.18 -10.28 -15.57
CA ALA A 127 -29.72 -8.90 -15.46
C ALA A 127 -28.51 -8.76 -14.50
N LEU A 128 -28.52 -9.50 -13.38
CA LEU A 128 -27.41 -9.57 -12.42
C LEU A 128 -26.12 -10.15 -13.00
N TYR A 129 -26.18 -11.01 -14.01
CA TYR A 129 -24.99 -11.58 -14.64
C TYR A 129 -24.56 -10.83 -15.90
N ILE A 130 -25.50 -10.49 -16.79
CA ILE A 130 -25.18 -9.88 -18.09
C ILE A 130 -24.55 -8.50 -17.93
N ILE A 131 -25.11 -7.63 -17.09
CA ILE A 131 -24.61 -6.25 -16.95
C ILE A 131 -23.17 -6.25 -16.41
N PRO A 132 -22.84 -6.96 -15.31
CA PRO A 132 -21.46 -7.06 -14.86
C PRO A 132 -20.54 -7.77 -15.87
N SER A 133 -21.03 -8.75 -16.63
CA SER A 133 -20.23 -9.40 -17.68
C SER A 133 -19.86 -8.42 -18.80
N ILE A 134 -20.81 -7.63 -19.31
CA ILE A 134 -20.56 -6.60 -20.33
C ILE A 134 -19.59 -5.55 -19.78
N GLN A 135 -19.85 -5.05 -18.56
CA GLN A 135 -18.95 -4.11 -17.90
C GLN A 135 -17.54 -4.71 -17.73
N GLY A 136 -17.43 -5.98 -17.35
CA GLY A 136 -16.17 -6.71 -17.23
C GLY A 136 -15.41 -6.78 -18.54
N VAL A 137 -16.10 -7.07 -19.66
CA VAL A 137 -15.50 -7.08 -21.01
C VAL A 137 -14.99 -5.69 -21.41
N ILE A 138 -15.77 -4.64 -21.16
CA ILE A 138 -15.38 -3.26 -21.49
C ILE A 138 -14.15 -2.84 -20.66
N VAL A 139 -14.18 -3.10 -19.35
CA VAL A 139 -13.05 -2.82 -18.44
C VAL A 139 -11.82 -3.62 -18.86
N PHE A 140 -11.98 -4.88 -19.27
CA PHE A 140 -10.90 -5.70 -19.81
C PHE A 140 -10.29 -5.08 -21.07
N MET A 141 -11.11 -4.71 -22.06
CA MET A 141 -10.63 -4.08 -23.30
C MET A 141 -9.91 -2.76 -23.01
N TRP A 142 -10.49 -1.92 -22.15
CA TRP A 142 -9.89 -0.65 -21.74
C TRP A 142 -8.55 -0.87 -21.04
N THR A 143 -8.46 -1.82 -20.11
CA THR A 143 -7.23 -2.12 -19.36
C THR A 143 -6.15 -2.66 -20.29
N LYS A 144 -6.49 -3.60 -21.17
CA LYS A 144 -5.56 -4.14 -22.17
C LYS A 144 -5.02 -3.03 -23.08
N ASN A 145 -5.87 -2.09 -23.51
CA ASN A 145 -5.43 -0.97 -24.34
C ASN A 145 -4.58 0.03 -23.54
N LYS A 146 -4.99 0.36 -22.31
CA LYS A 146 -4.32 1.32 -21.43
C LYS A 146 -2.89 0.89 -21.08
N PHE A 147 -2.67 -0.41 -20.89
CA PHE A 147 -1.37 -0.96 -20.50
C PHE A 147 -0.59 -1.58 -21.67
N LYS A 148 -1.08 -1.47 -22.91
CA LYS A 148 -0.42 -2.02 -24.10
C LYS A 148 1.03 -1.56 -24.24
N ASP A 149 1.26 -0.27 -23.97
CA ASP A 149 2.57 0.37 -24.12
C ASP A 149 3.26 0.64 -22.77
N ALA A 150 2.78 -0.01 -21.69
CA ALA A 150 3.30 0.21 -20.33
C ALA A 150 4.62 -0.54 -20.03
N GLY A 151 5.16 -1.29 -21.00
CA GLY A 151 6.43 -2.00 -20.85
C GLY A 151 6.35 -3.31 -20.05
N PHE A 152 5.16 -3.84 -19.80
CA PHE A 152 5.00 -5.19 -19.24
C PHE A 152 5.31 -6.25 -20.30
N GLU A 153 6.07 -7.29 -19.94
CA GLU A 153 6.30 -8.44 -20.82
C GLU A 153 4.99 -9.18 -21.13
N ARG A 154 4.16 -9.40 -20.09
CA ARG A 154 2.85 -10.06 -20.20
C ARG A 154 1.86 -9.44 -19.23
N ILE A 155 0.60 -9.37 -19.65
CA ILE A 155 -0.53 -8.96 -18.82
C ILE A 155 -1.55 -10.09 -18.85
N ILE A 156 -1.75 -10.75 -17.71
CA ILE A 156 -2.61 -11.93 -17.58
C ILE A 156 -3.86 -11.54 -16.80
N PHE A 157 -5.02 -11.79 -17.40
CA PHE A 157 -6.31 -11.56 -16.76
C PHE A 157 -6.96 -12.90 -16.44
N THR A 158 -7.50 -13.02 -15.23
CA THR A 158 -8.16 -14.25 -14.79
C THR A 158 -9.52 -13.92 -14.19
N THR A 159 -10.49 -14.83 -14.39
CA THR A 159 -11.78 -14.79 -13.71
C THR A 159 -11.89 -16.06 -12.88
N HIS A 160 -12.08 -15.87 -11.57
CA HIS A 160 -12.23 -16.98 -10.64
C HIS A 160 -13.61 -17.64 -10.80
N PRO A 161 -13.72 -18.98 -10.91
CA PRO A 161 -15.02 -19.66 -10.90
C PRO A 161 -15.75 -19.46 -9.55
N TYR A 162 -17.04 -19.15 -9.58
CA TYR A 162 -17.81 -18.96 -8.34
C TYR A 162 -18.20 -20.29 -7.69
N GLY A 163 -18.22 -20.33 -6.36
CA GLY A 163 -18.78 -21.46 -5.59
C GLY A 163 -17.89 -22.68 -5.43
N LEU A 164 -16.57 -22.56 -5.61
CA LEU A 164 -15.64 -23.66 -5.33
C LEU A 164 -15.67 -24.06 -3.84
N SER A 165 -15.59 -25.37 -3.58
CA SER A 165 -15.58 -25.92 -2.22
C SER A 165 -14.32 -25.50 -1.46
N ASN A 166 -14.46 -25.21 -0.15
CA ASN A 166 -13.36 -24.85 0.76
C ASN A 166 -12.70 -23.49 0.47
N GLU A 167 -13.34 -22.64 -0.31
CA GLU A 167 -12.88 -21.28 -0.61
C GLU A 167 -13.82 -20.21 -0.06
N ILE A 168 -13.26 -19.06 0.29
CA ILE A 168 -14.06 -17.88 0.65
C ILE A 168 -14.05 -16.93 -0.54
N PRO A 169 -15.22 -16.54 -1.09
CA PRO A 169 -15.29 -15.53 -2.15
C PRO A 169 -14.61 -14.23 -1.68
N GLY A 170 -13.64 -13.74 -2.45
CA GLY A 170 -12.87 -12.55 -2.08
C GLY A 170 -11.46 -12.52 -2.66
N LYS A 171 -10.64 -11.60 -2.12
CA LYS A 171 -9.25 -11.37 -2.55
C LYS A 171 -8.43 -12.66 -2.53
N CYS A 172 -8.47 -13.41 -1.43
CA CYS A 172 -7.64 -14.61 -1.23
C CYS A 172 -7.84 -15.68 -2.33
N SER A 173 -9.09 -16.01 -2.67
CA SER A 173 -9.42 -16.99 -3.72
C SER A 173 -9.05 -16.46 -5.11
N ASN A 174 -9.36 -15.19 -5.39
CA ASN A 174 -9.00 -14.54 -6.65
C ASN A 174 -7.48 -14.50 -6.86
N SER A 175 -6.71 -14.10 -5.84
CA SER A 175 -5.25 -14.00 -5.91
C SER A 175 -4.60 -15.38 -5.99
N ASN A 176 -5.09 -16.38 -5.25
CA ASN A 176 -4.59 -17.76 -5.35
C ASN A 176 -4.77 -18.32 -6.77
N TYR A 177 -5.98 -18.20 -7.34
CA TYR A 177 -6.27 -18.69 -8.68
C TYR A 177 -5.48 -17.93 -9.75
N GLY A 178 -5.45 -16.60 -9.66
CA GLY A 178 -4.71 -15.75 -10.59
C GLY A 178 -3.21 -16.09 -10.60
N LEU A 179 -2.60 -16.25 -9.42
CA LEU A 179 -1.19 -16.60 -9.31
C LEU A 179 -0.89 -18.00 -9.88
N ARG A 180 -1.74 -19.00 -9.60
CA ARG A 180 -1.56 -20.35 -10.16
C ARG A 180 -1.68 -20.37 -11.68
N LYS A 181 -2.66 -19.64 -12.21
CA LYS A 181 -2.86 -19.53 -13.66
C LYS A 181 -1.66 -18.84 -14.31
N ALA A 182 -1.20 -17.72 -13.75
CA ALA A 182 -0.01 -17.03 -14.25
C ALA A 182 1.23 -17.93 -14.25
N VAL A 183 1.47 -18.68 -13.16
CA VAL A 183 2.62 -19.60 -13.07
C VAL A 183 2.51 -20.75 -14.08
N SER A 184 1.32 -21.29 -14.27
CA SER A 184 1.07 -22.30 -15.30
C SER A 184 1.33 -21.78 -16.72
N GLU A 185 1.00 -20.52 -17.01
CA GLU A 185 1.19 -19.92 -18.33
C GLU A 185 2.64 -19.47 -18.60
N MET A 186 3.38 -19.11 -17.54
CA MET A 186 4.80 -18.76 -17.66
C MET A 186 5.68 -19.99 -17.90
N ASN A 187 5.22 -21.20 -17.55
CA ASN A 187 5.96 -22.47 -17.70
C ASN A 187 7.40 -22.41 -17.15
N VAL A 188 7.53 -21.87 -15.93
CA VAL A 188 8.83 -21.64 -15.28
C VAL A 188 9.33 -22.94 -14.64
N ALA A 189 10.60 -23.29 -14.87
CA ALA A 189 11.26 -24.39 -14.17
C ALA A 189 11.42 -24.10 -12.67
N ASP A 190 11.40 -25.15 -11.84
CA ASP A 190 11.44 -25.00 -10.39
C ASP A 190 12.68 -24.26 -9.87
N ASP A 191 13.83 -24.50 -10.50
CA ASP A 191 15.10 -23.88 -10.14
C ASP A 191 15.14 -22.37 -10.46
N ASP A 192 14.33 -21.91 -11.42
CA ASP A 192 14.23 -20.52 -11.81
C ASP A 192 13.26 -19.72 -10.93
N MET A 193 12.36 -20.39 -10.21
CA MET A 193 11.36 -19.72 -9.36
C MET A 193 11.97 -18.91 -8.22
N LYS A 194 13.22 -19.19 -7.82
CA LYS A 194 13.95 -18.35 -6.86
C LYS A 194 14.33 -16.99 -7.44
N ASN A 195 14.40 -16.84 -8.76
CA ASN A 195 14.75 -15.60 -9.43
C ASN A 195 13.51 -14.75 -9.78
N ILE A 196 12.31 -15.24 -9.45
CA ILE A 196 11.04 -14.55 -9.71
C ILE A 196 10.47 -14.05 -8.39
N LEU A 197 10.21 -12.75 -8.31
CA LEU A 197 9.53 -12.14 -7.18
C LEU A 197 8.05 -11.92 -7.51
N VAL A 198 7.20 -12.35 -6.59
CA VAL A 198 5.76 -12.11 -6.63
C VAL A 198 5.45 -10.97 -5.68
N THR A 199 4.84 -9.90 -6.18
CA THR A 199 4.36 -8.77 -5.36
C THR A 199 2.84 -8.79 -5.32
N THR A 200 2.29 -8.83 -4.11
CA THR A 200 0.85 -8.62 -3.90
C THR A 200 0.58 -7.12 -3.81
N CYS A 201 -0.59 -6.67 -4.27
CA CYS A 201 -1.03 -5.30 -4.05
C CYS A 201 -2.55 -5.16 -4.23
N ASP A 202 -3.12 -4.15 -3.57
CA ASP A 202 -4.51 -3.76 -3.78
C ASP A 202 -4.60 -2.72 -4.92
N ALA A 203 -5.75 -2.63 -5.58
CA ALA A 203 -5.95 -1.74 -6.74
C ALA A 203 -5.77 -0.24 -6.41
N ASP A 204 -5.84 0.12 -5.14
CA ASP A 204 -5.66 1.48 -4.61
C ASP A 204 -4.25 1.74 -4.06
N SER A 205 -3.25 1.04 -4.61
CA SER A 205 -1.84 1.19 -4.28
C SER A 205 -1.11 2.06 -5.30
N LYS A 206 -0.39 3.09 -4.84
CA LYS A 206 0.49 3.93 -5.67
C LYS A 206 1.94 3.64 -5.36
N PHE A 207 2.61 3.01 -6.31
CA PHE A 207 4.03 2.70 -6.23
C PHE A 207 4.89 3.90 -6.65
N PRO A 208 6.01 4.18 -5.95
CA PRO A 208 7.00 5.11 -6.44
C PRO A 208 7.71 4.53 -7.67
N ARG A 209 8.24 5.40 -8.53
CA ARG A 209 8.91 5.02 -9.79
C ARG A 209 10.00 3.97 -9.58
N ASP A 210 10.76 4.12 -8.50
CA ASP A 210 11.93 3.27 -8.23
C ASP A 210 11.59 2.01 -7.42
N TYR A 211 10.31 1.68 -7.22
CA TYR A 211 9.89 0.54 -6.40
C TYR A 211 10.50 -0.79 -6.87
N ILE A 212 10.38 -1.08 -8.17
CA ILE A 212 10.91 -2.33 -8.74
C ILE A 212 12.44 -2.36 -8.60
N ALA A 213 13.12 -1.25 -8.86
CA ALA A 213 14.57 -1.15 -8.73
C ALA A 213 15.03 -1.35 -7.27
N ALA A 214 14.35 -0.72 -6.31
CA ALA A 214 14.62 -0.85 -4.88
C ALA A 214 14.37 -2.28 -4.38
N LEU A 215 13.29 -2.92 -4.82
CA LEU A 215 12.99 -4.32 -4.50
C LEU A 215 14.07 -5.25 -5.07
N THR A 216 14.44 -5.10 -6.34
CA THR A 216 15.47 -5.91 -6.99
C THR A 216 16.83 -5.73 -6.30
N TRP A 217 17.24 -4.49 -6.05
CA TRP A 217 18.47 -4.20 -5.29
C TRP A 217 18.46 -4.85 -3.92
N LYS A 218 17.33 -4.74 -3.20
CA LYS A 218 17.19 -5.31 -1.85
C LYS A 218 17.27 -6.84 -1.88
N TYR A 219 16.64 -7.46 -2.86
CA TYR A 219 16.67 -8.91 -3.07
C TYR A 219 18.08 -9.42 -3.36
N LEU A 220 18.78 -8.77 -4.29
CA LEU A 220 20.16 -9.13 -4.67
C LEU A 220 21.14 -8.92 -3.50
N LYS A 221 21.02 -7.80 -2.78
CA LYS A 221 21.91 -7.43 -1.67
C LYS A 221 21.77 -8.37 -0.46
N GLU A 222 20.56 -8.83 -0.16
CA GLU A 222 20.33 -9.71 0.99
C GLU A 222 20.63 -11.19 0.71
N ASN A 223 21.29 -11.47 -0.43
CA ASN A 223 21.93 -12.73 -0.79
C ASN A 223 21.04 -13.98 -0.70
N GLN A 224 19.98 -14.02 -1.53
CA GLN A 224 19.17 -15.20 -1.89
C GLN A 224 18.62 -16.13 -0.78
N PRO A 225 18.13 -15.68 0.39
CA PRO A 225 17.23 -16.52 1.17
C PRO A 225 15.82 -16.46 0.58
N ALA A 226 15.64 -16.98 -0.65
CA ALA A 226 14.36 -16.99 -1.36
C ALA A 226 13.23 -17.56 -0.48
N LEU A 227 13.56 -18.48 0.42
CA LEU A 227 12.61 -19.16 1.30
C LEU A 227 12.52 -18.58 2.73
N THR A 228 13.32 -17.57 3.10
CA THR A 228 13.39 -17.08 4.49
C THR A 228 12.98 -15.62 4.67
N THR A 229 12.93 -14.85 3.58
CA THR A 229 12.68 -13.40 3.63
C THR A 229 11.48 -13.01 2.79
N ILE A 230 10.68 -12.10 3.35
CA ILE A 230 9.61 -11.38 2.66
C ILE A 230 9.99 -9.90 2.66
N TYR A 231 9.70 -9.20 1.58
CA TYR A 231 10.00 -7.79 1.40
C TYR A 231 8.73 -6.97 1.55
N GLN A 232 8.74 -6.01 2.47
CA GLN A 232 7.59 -5.15 2.77
C GLN A 232 8.03 -3.70 2.63
N SER A 233 7.29 -2.93 1.83
CA SER A 233 7.47 -1.47 1.81
C SER A 233 6.70 -0.84 2.98
N PRO A 234 7.22 0.24 3.58
CA PRO A 234 6.43 1.11 4.45
C PRO A 234 5.15 1.58 3.75
N LEU A 235 4.01 1.34 4.39
CA LEU A 235 2.70 1.68 3.86
C LEU A 235 2.18 2.98 4.48
N PHE A 236 1.90 3.96 3.63
CA PHE A 236 1.32 5.24 4.03
C PHE A 236 -0.09 5.38 3.50
N TYR A 237 -1.03 5.69 4.38
CA TYR A 237 -2.42 5.89 4.01
C TYR A 237 -2.70 7.34 3.57
N ASN A 238 -1.77 7.97 2.83
CA ASN A 238 -1.77 9.40 2.56
C ASN A 238 -2.40 9.79 1.20
N TRP A 239 -3.25 8.94 0.61
CA TRP A 239 -4.00 9.33 -0.58
C TRP A 239 -5.16 10.24 -0.17
N LYS A 240 -5.01 11.56 -0.37
CA LYS A 240 -6.02 12.58 -0.01
C LYS A 240 -6.44 12.53 1.47
N LEU A 241 -5.57 12.03 2.35
CA LEU A 241 -5.87 11.82 3.78
C LEU A 241 -6.29 13.12 4.49
N ASP A 242 -5.77 14.25 4.00
CA ASP A 242 -6.10 15.60 4.47
C ASP A 242 -7.54 16.03 4.23
N SER A 243 -8.24 15.40 3.29
CA SER A 243 -9.64 15.71 2.99
C SER A 243 -10.63 14.83 3.78
N LEU A 244 -10.12 13.88 4.56
CA LEU A 244 -10.92 12.89 5.27
C LEU A 244 -11.16 13.31 6.72
N SER A 245 -12.11 12.62 7.37
CA SER A 245 -12.43 12.85 8.78
C SER A 245 -11.22 12.64 9.68
N PHE A 246 -11.25 13.28 10.85
CA PHE A 246 -10.20 13.12 11.85
C PHE A 246 -10.02 11.64 12.29
N VAL A 247 -11.11 10.85 12.31
CA VAL A 247 -11.10 9.42 12.66
C VAL A 247 -10.24 8.64 11.68
N THR A 248 -10.51 8.78 10.38
CA THR A 248 -9.74 8.12 9.31
C THR A 248 -8.32 8.64 9.27
N ARG A 249 -8.12 9.96 9.39
CA ARG A 249 -6.80 10.58 9.37
C ARG A 249 -5.91 10.04 10.48
N VAL A 250 -6.35 10.13 11.73
CA VAL A 250 -5.58 9.63 12.88
C VAL A 250 -5.28 8.14 12.71
N THR A 251 -6.26 7.33 12.30
CA THR A 251 -6.06 5.90 12.06
C THR A 251 -4.99 5.65 10.99
N GLY A 252 -5.02 6.39 9.88
CA GLY A 252 -4.04 6.29 8.81
C GLY A 252 -2.62 6.63 9.25
N LEU A 253 -2.46 7.68 10.07
CA LEU A 253 -1.16 8.07 10.64
C LEU A 253 -0.62 6.99 11.59
N LEU A 254 -1.45 6.53 12.52
CA LEU A 254 -1.05 5.50 13.48
C LEU A 254 -0.72 4.19 12.78
N ARG A 255 -1.46 3.79 11.74
CA ARG A 255 -1.09 2.60 10.96
C ARG A 255 0.26 2.73 10.27
N SER A 256 0.57 3.92 9.75
CA SER A 256 1.87 4.20 9.14
C SER A 256 3.01 4.10 10.16
N LEU A 257 2.80 4.66 11.36
CA LEU A 257 3.72 4.51 12.50
C LEU A 257 3.88 3.03 12.88
N LEU A 258 2.78 2.29 13.04
CA LEU A 258 2.82 0.88 13.44
C LEU A 258 3.46 -0.03 12.37
N MET A 259 3.34 0.32 11.09
CA MET A 259 4.02 -0.38 10.01
C MET A 259 5.55 -0.26 10.15
N LEU A 260 6.03 0.98 10.27
CA LEU A 260 7.45 1.30 10.38
C LEU A 260 8.06 0.90 11.73
N GLY A 261 7.33 1.10 12.82
CA GLY A 261 7.83 0.97 14.18
C GLY A 261 7.55 -0.38 14.83
N ALA A 262 6.62 -1.18 14.29
CA ALA A 262 6.26 -2.47 14.88
C ALA A 262 6.26 -3.63 13.88
N LEU A 263 5.40 -3.58 12.86
CA LEU A 263 5.13 -4.72 11.97
C LEU A 263 6.39 -5.20 11.24
N ILE A 264 7.15 -4.27 10.65
CA ILE A 264 8.39 -4.60 9.93
C ILE A 264 9.53 -4.94 10.92
N PRO A 265 9.91 -4.09 11.90
CA PRO A 265 11.09 -4.34 12.74
C PRO A 265 10.99 -5.57 13.64
N PHE A 266 9.79 -5.86 14.17
CA PHE A 266 9.55 -7.04 15.01
C PHE A 266 9.10 -8.27 14.19
N ASN A 267 9.19 -8.19 12.85
CA ASN A 267 8.79 -9.25 11.93
C ASN A 267 7.35 -9.76 12.16
N ILE A 268 6.45 -8.93 12.66
CA ILE A 268 5.15 -9.39 13.17
C ILE A 268 4.33 -9.97 12.02
N ASN A 269 3.99 -9.15 11.03
CA ASN A 269 3.12 -9.52 9.92
C ASN A 269 3.36 -8.66 8.68
N THR A 270 3.15 -9.26 7.51
CA THR A 270 3.05 -8.55 6.24
C THR A 270 1.66 -7.96 6.08
N MET A 271 1.52 -6.99 5.17
CA MET A 271 0.24 -6.32 4.97
C MET A 271 0.11 -5.77 3.57
N SER A 272 -1.00 -6.08 2.89
CA SER A 272 -1.46 -5.53 1.60
C SER A 272 -0.48 -5.64 0.42
N ILE A 273 0.71 -5.04 0.54
CA ILE A 273 1.76 -4.92 -0.46
C ILE A 273 3.06 -5.51 0.05
N PHE A 274 3.29 -6.79 -0.25
CA PHE A 274 4.52 -7.48 0.11
C PHE A 274 4.98 -8.38 -1.04
N SER A 275 6.29 -8.56 -1.11
CA SER A 275 6.97 -9.29 -2.15
C SER A 275 7.72 -10.49 -1.60
N TYR A 276 7.68 -11.60 -2.30
CA TYR A 276 8.31 -12.86 -1.90
C TYR A 276 8.74 -13.64 -3.14
N SER A 277 9.64 -14.61 -2.99
CA SER A 277 10.03 -15.45 -4.12
C SER A 277 8.88 -16.37 -4.56
N LEU A 278 8.81 -16.66 -5.85
CA LEU A 278 7.85 -17.64 -6.37
C LEU A 278 8.13 -19.03 -5.80
N SER A 279 9.38 -19.37 -5.49
CA SER A 279 9.72 -20.63 -4.81
C SER A 279 9.12 -20.73 -3.41
N LEU A 280 9.08 -19.64 -2.64
CA LEU A 280 8.38 -19.59 -1.35
C LEU A 280 6.87 -19.76 -1.52
N ALA A 281 6.29 -19.11 -2.54
CA ALA A 281 4.89 -19.27 -2.89
C ALA A 281 4.57 -20.75 -3.16
N LYS A 282 5.35 -21.40 -4.03
CA LYS A 282 5.17 -22.81 -4.40
C LYS A 282 5.34 -23.75 -3.19
N LYS A 283 6.39 -23.56 -2.39
CA LYS A 283 6.63 -24.35 -1.17
C LYS A 283 5.50 -24.21 -0.16
N GLY A 284 4.96 -23.00 -0.06
CA GLY A 284 3.75 -22.70 0.70
C GLY A 284 2.45 -23.13 0.05
N ASN A 285 2.47 -23.79 -1.12
CA ASN A 285 1.29 -24.12 -1.92
C ASN A 285 0.34 -22.91 -2.11
N PHE A 286 0.95 -21.81 -2.55
CA PHE A 286 0.36 -20.52 -2.92
C PHE A 286 -0.47 -19.86 -1.81
N ILE A 287 -1.30 -18.88 -2.18
CA ILE A 287 -2.18 -18.15 -1.26
C ILE A 287 -3.30 -19.09 -0.79
N HIS A 288 -3.66 -19.02 0.49
CA HIS A 288 -4.71 -19.87 1.02
C HIS A 288 -6.11 -19.28 0.70
N PRO A 289 -6.98 -19.95 -0.07
CA PRO A 289 -8.27 -19.38 -0.50
C PRO A 289 -9.35 -19.40 0.60
N GLY A 290 -9.17 -20.21 1.64
CA GLY A 290 -10.12 -20.34 2.77
C GLY A 290 -9.96 -19.37 3.95
N TYR A 291 -9.10 -18.34 3.85
CA TYR A 291 -8.91 -17.36 4.94
C TYR A 291 -8.90 -15.93 4.41
N GLN A 292 -9.49 -15.02 5.18
CA GLN A 292 -9.71 -13.65 4.73
C GLN A 292 -8.44 -12.79 4.76
N MET A 293 -7.60 -12.97 5.77
CA MET A 293 -6.36 -12.22 6.01
C MET A 293 -5.18 -13.02 5.45
N ASP A 294 -5.15 -13.08 4.12
CA ASP A 294 -4.30 -13.97 3.33
C ASP A 294 -2.80 -13.66 3.46
N ASP A 295 -2.46 -12.40 3.71
CA ASP A 295 -1.10 -11.94 4.00
C ASP A 295 -0.48 -12.64 5.22
N ILE A 296 -1.16 -12.59 6.36
CA ILE A 296 -0.67 -13.21 7.61
C ILE A 296 -0.74 -14.74 7.54
N ILE A 297 -1.80 -15.27 6.92
CA ILE A 297 -1.94 -16.72 6.77
C ILE A 297 -0.82 -17.30 5.91
N CYS A 298 -0.42 -16.60 4.84
CA CYS A 298 0.77 -16.95 4.07
C CYS A 298 2.00 -17.00 4.95
N LEU A 299 2.26 -15.95 5.75
CA LEU A 299 3.40 -15.91 6.67
C LEU A 299 3.44 -17.12 7.62
N ILE A 300 2.35 -17.43 8.31
CA ILE A 300 2.27 -18.57 9.25
C ILE A 300 2.49 -19.90 8.54
N ARG A 301 1.83 -20.08 7.38
CA ARG A 301 1.97 -21.28 6.56
C ARG A 301 3.41 -21.46 6.09
N TRP A 302 4.05 -20.37 5.68
CA TRP A 302 5.43 -20.37 5.21
C TRP A 302 6.40 -20.68 6.33
N MET A 303 6.23 -20.14 7.55
CA MET A 303 7.04 -20.54 8.71
C MET A 303 6.94 -22.05 8.99
N GLY A 304 5.74 -22.63 8.81
CA GLY A 304 5.51 -24.06 8.93
C GLY A 304 6.23 -24.88 7.86
N VAL A 305 6.10 -24.56 6.58
CA VAL A 305 6.76 -25.36 5.51
C VAL A 305 8.26 -25.11 5.41
N THR A 306 8.75 -23.95 5.85
CA THR A 306 10.17 -23.62 5.82
C THR A 306 10.90 -24.02 7.10
N GLN A 307 10.18 -24.41 8.16
CA GLN A 307 10.73 -24.78 9.46
C GLN A 307 11.62 -23.68 10.06
N GLN A 308 11.23 -22.42 9.91
CA GLN A 308 11.99 -21.28 10.42
C GLN A 308 11.10 -20.05 10.62
N ARG A 309 11.61 -19.09 11.40
CA ARG A 309 11.01 -17.76 11.53
C ARG A 309 11.35 -16.95 10.29
N LEU A 310 10.32 -16.47 9.58
CA LEU A 310 10.54 -15.61 8.41
C LEU A 310 10.88 -14.18 8.84
N ARG A 311 11.80 -13.57 8.09
CA ARG A 311 12.19 -12.16 8.23
C ARG A 311 11.38 -11.29 7.29
N ILE A 312 10.89 -10.16 7.81
CA ILE A 312 10.27 -9.10 7.04
C ILE A 312 11.32 -8.02 6.83
N SER A 313 11.78 -7.90 5.60
CA SER A 313 12.80 -6.96 5.20
C SER A 313 12.18 -5.71 4.59
N MET A 314 12.60 -4.54 5.08
CA MET A 314 12.06 -3.27 4.60
C MET A 314 12.58 -2.96 3.20
N ILE A 315 11.68 -2.72 2.25
CA ILE A 315 12.00 -2.05 0.99
C ILE A 315 12.10 -0.55 1.31
N PRO A 316 13.24 0.12 1.05
CA PRO A 316 13.48 1.49 1.50
C PRO A 316 12.78 2.56 0.65
N VAL A 317 11.58 2.24 0.13
CA VAL A 317 10.73 3.20 -0.58
C VAL A 317 9.30 3.13 -0.04
N PRO A 318 8.64 4.27 0.19
CA PRO A 318 7.27 4.31 0.70
C PRO A 318 6.26 3.98 -0.41
N VAL A 319 5.22 3.21 -0.08
CA VAL A 319 4.07 3.00 -0.99
C VAL A 319 2.84 3.65 -0.37
N VAL A 320 2.06 4.36 -1.21
CA VAL A 320 0.83 5.02 -0.76
C VAL A 320 -0.35 4.10 -1.00
N SER A 321 -1.18 3.89 0.02
CA SER A 321 -2.40 3.10 -0.05
C SER A 321 -3.61 4.00 0.22
N GLY A 322 -4.76 3.65 -0.35
CA GLY A 322 -6.00 4.38 -0.15
C GLY A 322 -6.56 4.18 1.27
N PRO A 323 -6.80 5.22 2.07
CA PRO A 323 -7.59 5.10 3.29
C PRO A 323 -9.06 4.75 2.97
N THR A 324 -9.81 4.31 3.98
CA THR A 324 -11.29 4.24 3.88
C THR A 324 -11.85 5.63 3.62
N SER A 325 -12.87 5.75 2.77
CA SER A 325 -13.47 7.05 2.48
C SER A 325 -14.95 6.95 2.11
N GLY A 326 -15.70 8.01 2.40
CA GLY A 326 -17.12 8.15 2.09
C GLY A 326 -17.43 9.52 1.51
N GLU A 327 -18.57 9.63 0.82
CA GLU A 327 -19.02 10.92 0.24
C GLU A 327 -19.41 11.94 1.32
N THR A 328 -19.78 11.44 2.51
CA THR A 328 -20.04 12.22 3.72
C THR A 328 -19.23 11.66 4.89
N MET A 329 -19.02 12.48 5.93
CA MET A 329 -18.30 12.05 7.14
C MET A 329 -18.94 10.83 7.82
N GLU A 330 -20.28 10.74 7.83
CA GLU A 330 -21.00 9.61 8.42
C GLU A 330 -20.72 8.30 7.68
N ILE A 331 -20.79 8.33 6.34
CA ILE A 331 -20.47 7.19 5.50
C ILE A 331 -19.00 6.81 5.69
N GLU A 332 -18.10 7.80 5.78
CA GLU A 332 -16.69 7.55 6.02
C GLU A 332 -16.44 6.83 7.36
N ILE A 333 -17.05 7.29 8.46
CA ILE A 333 -16.94 6.66 9.77
C ILE A 333 -17.54 5.25 9.75
N MET A 334 -18.65 5.04 9.02
CA MET A 334 -19.26 3.72 8.86
C MET A 334 -18.34 2.76 8.10
N GLU A 335 -17.70 3.21 7.02
CA GLU A 335 -16.74 2.41 6.25
C GLU A 335 -15.46 2.14 7.03
N TRP A 336 -15.00 3.12 7.82
CA TRP A 336 -13.90 2.95 8.77
C TRP A 336 -14.22 1.86 9.81
N ALA A 337 -15.40 1.91 10.45
CA ALA A 337 -15.81 0.92 11.43
C ALA A 337 -15.97 -0.47 10.80
N ARG A 338 -16.52 -0.54 9.58
CA ARG A 338 -16.63 -1.78 8.79
C ARG A 338 -15.25 -2.39 8.54
N GLN A 339 -14.28 -1.56 8.17
CA GLN A 339 -12.91 -1.97 7.91
C GLN A 339 -12.21 -2.46 9.19
N ALA A 340 -12.31 -1.71 10.29
CA ALA A 340 -11.74 -2.09 11.58
C ALA A 340 -12.33 -3.43 12.06
N ARG A 341 -13.66 -3.55 12.08
CA ARG A 341 -14.37 -4.81 12.40
C ARG A 341 -13.85 -5.98 11.58
N ARG A 342 -13.72 -5.81 10.26
CA ARG A 342 -13.23 -6.85 9.35
C ARG A 342 -11.81 -7.29 9.68
N TRP A 343 -10.92 -6.34 9.98
CA TRP A 343 -9.55 -6.65 10.38
C TRP A 343 -9.49 -7.39 11.72
N THR A 344 -10.30 -6.99 12.71
CA THR A 344 -10.34 -7.68 14.00
C THR A 344 -10.86 -9.11 13.86
N ILE A 345 -11.93 -9.33 13.07
CA ILE A 345 -12.44 -10.67 12.74
C ILE A 345 -11.34 -11.52 12.07
N GLY A 346 -10.63 -10.93 11.10
CA GLY A 346 -9.51 -11.56 10.42
C GLY A 346 -8.36 -11.93 11.37
N ALA A 347 -8.02 -11.04 12.32
CA ALA A 347 -7.00 -11.29 13.32
C ALA A 347 -7.37 -12.43 14.28
N ALA A 348 -8.64 -12.52 14.70
CA ALA A 348 -9.14 -13.64 15.51
C ALA A 348 -9.05 -14.97 14.74
N GLU A 349 -9.42 -14.97 13.46
CA GLU A 349 -9.30 -16.12 12.58
C GLU A 349 -7.82 -16.55 12.38
N VAL A 350 -6.92 -15.58 12.20
CA VAL A 350 -5.48 -15.80 12.12
C VAL A 350 -4.94 -16.45 13.40
N PHE A 351 -5.35 -15.95 14.56
CA PHE A 351 -4.92 -16.50 15.85
C PHE A 351 -5.38 -17.95 16.01
N HIS A 352 -6.63 -18.25 15.67
CA HIS A 352 -7.14 -19.62 15.66
C HIS A 352 -6.33 -20.52 14.72
N TYR A 353 -6.05 -20.06 13.49
CA TYR A 353 -5.22 -20.81 12.54
C TYR A 353 -3.81 -21.07 13.09
N PHE A 354 -3.20 -20.06 13.71
CA PHE A 354 -1.90 -20.18 14.36
C PHE A 354 -1.92 -21.27 15.43
N ILE A 355 -2.88 -21.26 16.35
CA ILE A 355 -2.97 -22.25 17.43
C ILE A 355 -3.04 -23.68 16.86
N ILE A 356 -3.84 -23.91 15.82
CA ILE A 356 -3.95 -25.23 15.17
C ILE A 356 -2.63 -25.64 14.49
N LYS A 357 -1.89 -24.69 13.92
CA LYS A 357 -0.68 -24.96 13.12
C LYS A 357 0.63 -24.79 13.89
N ALA A 358 0.61 -24.30 15.13
CA ALA A 358 1.79 -24.02 15.94
C ALA A 358 2.70 -25.24 16.11
N ASN A 359 2.13 -26.45 16.21
CA ASN A 359 2.91 -27.68 16.32
C ASN A 359 3.64 -28.08 15.02
N ARG A 360 3.33 -27.43 13.90
CA ARG A 360 3.97 -27.67 12.59
C ARG A 360 5.12 -26.72 12.30
N MET A 361 5.49 -25.83 13.23
CA MET A 361 6.60 -24.90 13.08
C MET A 361 7.56 -25.05 14.26
N PRO A 362 8.80 -24.55 14.17
CA PRO A 362 9.75 -24.60 15.27
C PRO A 362 9.20 -23.91 16.51
N LYS A 363 9.37 -24.53 17.69
CA LYS A 363 8.79 -24.04 18.96
C LYS A 363 9.14 -22.57 19.24
N MET A 364 10.39 -22.17 18.97
CA MET A 364 10.82 -20.78 19.16
C MET A 364 10.23 -19.81 18.12
N ALA A 365 10.04 -20.25 16.88
CA ALA A 365 9.36 -19.45 15.87
C ALA A 365 7.87 -19.26 16.24
N ALA A 366 7.20 -20.33 16.68
CA ALA A 366 5.83 -20.28 17.18
C ALA A 366 5.71 -19.34 18.38
N PHE A 367 6.52 -19.56 19.41
CA PHE A 367 6.48 -18.78 20.64
C PHE A 367 6.75 -17.30 20.37
N SER A 368 7.83 -16.98 19.66
CA SER A 368 8.19 -15.59 19.36
C SER A 368 7.13 -14.89 18.51
N TRP A 369 6.61 -15.54 17.46
CA TRP A 369 5.55 -14.96 16.64
C TRP A 369 4.24 -14.79 17.42
N GLY A 370 3.83 -15.82 18.18
CA GLY A 370 2.60 -15.77 18.99
C GLY A 370 2.65 -14.67 20.05
N LEU A 371 3.79 -14.51 20.72
CA LEU A 371 4.01 -13.44 21.70
C LEU A 371 3.86 -12.06 21.07
N VAL A 372 4.59 -11.77 19.97
CA VAL A 372 4.49 -10.45 19.32
C VAL A 372 3.12 -10.21 18.69
N PHE A 373 2.45 -11.25 18.19
CA PHE A 373 1.09 -11.17 17.68
C PHE A 373 0.10 -10.77 18.77
N ILE A 374 0.16 -11.41 19.95
CA ILE A 374 -0.70 -11.10 21.10
C ILE A 374 -0.42 -9.68 21.61
N ILE A 375 0.85 -9.29 21.72
CA ILE A 375 1.21 -7.93 22.14
C ILE A 375 0.65 -6.90 21.16
N TYR A 376 0.77 -7.13 19.86
CA TYR A 376 0.32 -6.17 18.86
C TYR A 376 -1.21 -6.11 18.72
N TYR A 377 -1.87 -7.24 18.42
CA TYR A 377 -3.31 -7.28 18.18
C TYR A 377 -4.13 -7.33 19.47
N GLY A 378 -3.71 -8.13 20.45
CA GLY A 378 -4.45 -8.30 21.71
C GLY A 378 -4.24 -7.14 22.68
N VAL A 379 -2.99 -6.76 22.91
CA VAL A 379 -2.68 -5.70 23.89
C VAL A 379 -2.81 -4.32 23.26
N LEU A 380 -1.98 -4.01 22.27
CA LEU A 380 -1.83 -2.65 21.76
C LEU A 380 -3.05 -2.13 20.97
N LEU A 381 -3.62 -2.93 20.08
CA LEU A 381 -4.80 -2.52 19.29
C LEU A 381 -6.11 -2.69 20.08
N CYS A 382 -6.35 -3.88 20.63
CA CYS A 382 -7.67 -4.22 21.16
C CYS A 382 -7.92 -3.73 22.59
N THR A 383 -6.97 -3.89 23.52
CA THR A 383 -7.27 -3.67 24.94
C THR A 383 -6.75 -2.34 25.47
N ALA A 384 -5.71 -1.75 24.89
CA ALA A 384 -5.07 -0.55 25.43
C ALA A 384 -6.04 0.63 25.66
N GLY A 385 -6.92 0.93 24.69
CA GLY A 385 -7.91 2.01 24.82
C GLY A 385 -8.96 1.73 25.90
N LEU A 386 -9.49 0.51 25.93
CA LEU A 386 -10.49 0.08 26.93
C LEU A 386 -9.90 0.04 28.34
N TYR A 387 -8.69 -0.49 28.49
CA TYR A 387 -7.97 -0.52 29.77
C TYR A 387 -7.76 0.90 30.30
N GLY A 388 -7.38 1.85 29.44
CA GLY A 388 -7.25 3.26 29.81
C GLY A 388 -8.56 3.84 30.34
N LEU A 389 -9.67 3.59 29.64
CA LEU A 389 -11.00 4.05 30.06
C LEU A 389 -11.43 3.42 31.39
N THR A 390 -11.33 2.10 31.54
CA THR A 390 -11.73 1.42 32.79
C THR A 390 -10.84 1.81 33.96
N SER A 391 -9.54 2.03 33.72
CA SER A 391 -8.61 2.52 34.75
C SER A 391 -9.00 3.92 35.21
N MET A 392 -9.31 4.83 34.28
CA MET A 392 -9.79 6.18 34.61
C MET A 392 -11.07 6.13 35.45
N LEU A 393 -12.07 5.34 35.04
CA LEU A 393 -13.33 5.20 35.77
C LEU A 393 -13.11 4.60 37.17
N SER A 394 -12.25 3.59 37.29
CA SER A 394 -11.91 2.97 38.58
C SER A 394 -11.27 3.97 39.54
N MET A 395 -10.37 4.83 39.05
CA MET A 395 -9.71 5.86 39.85
C MET A 395 -10.68 6.94 40.34
N ILE A 396 -11.71 7.26 39.57
CA ILE A 396 -12.72 8.26 39.94
C ILE A 396 -13.75 7.68 40.92
N LEU A 397 -14.22 6.45 40.67
CA LEU A 397 -15.40 5.90 41.33
C LEU A 397 -15.09 4.95 42.49
N ILE A 398 -13.98 4.21 42.41
CA ILE A 398 -13.70 3.08 43.31
C ILE A 398 -12.50 3.39 44.21
N VAL A 399 -11.37 3.79 43.60
CA VAL A 399 -10.10 3.92 44.31
C VAL A 399 -9.98 5.30 44.95
N LYS A 400 -10.28 5.40 46.25
CA LYS A 400 -10.28 6.67 46.99
C LYS A 400 -8.90 7.18 47.38
N HIS A 401 -7.92 6.29 47.58
CA HIS A 401 -6.57 6.64 48.01
C HIS A 401 -5.53 5.92 47.16
N VAL A 402 -4.79 6.69 46.36
CA VAL A 402 -3.66 6.18 45.57
C VAL A 402 -2.39 6.92 46.00
N PRO A 403 -1.30 6.18 46.32
CA PRO A 403 -0.01 6.79 46.62
C PRO A 403 0.40 7.77 45.50
N PRO A 404 0.86 8.99 45.83
CA PRO A 404 1.24 10.00 44.82
C PRO A 404 2.25 9.48 43.80
N MET A 405 3.17 8.60 44.22
CA MET A 405 4.15 7.96 43.33
C MET A 405 3.50 7.20 42.18
N ILE A 406 2.41 6.46 42.44
CA ILE A 406 1.70 5.70 41.40
C ILE A 406 1.00 6.66 40.43
N VAL A 407 0.42 7.76 40.94
CA VAL A 407 -0.20 8.79 40.12
C VAL A 407 0.81 9.43 39.17
N TYR A 408 1.99 9.81 39.67
CA TYR A 408 3.05 10.36 38.83
C TYR A 408 3.57 9.35 37.78
N LEU A 409 3.69 8.07 38.15
CA LEU A 409 4.06 7.01 37.22
C LEU A 409 3.03 6.87 36.08
N MET A 410 1.74 6.92 36.40
CA MET A 410 0.66 6.86 35.40
C MET A 410 0.68 8.07 34.47
N TYR A 411 0.90 9.28 35.00
CA TYR A 411 1.08 10.47 34.16
C TYR A 411 2.33 10.39 33.28
N GLY A 412 3.41 9.79 33.78
CA GLY A 412 4.61 9.50 32.99
C GLY A 412 4.31 8.57 31.81
N PHE A 413 3.58 7.47 32.04
CA PHE A 413 3.19 6.56 30.96
C PHE A 413 2.22 7.19 29.96
N LEU A 414 1.26 8.00 30.43
CA LEU A 414 0.39 8.77 29.55
C LEU A 414 1.21 9.76 28.70
N GLY A 415 2.17 10.46 29.30
CA GLY A 415 3.08 11.35 28.60
C GLY A 415 3.90 10.62 27.52
N LEU A 416 4.42 9.43 27.83
CA LEU A 416 5.14 8.58 26.88
C LEU A 416 4.24 8.11 25.73
N GLN A 417 2.99 7.76 26.02
CA GLN A 417 2.00 7.40 25.01
C GLN A 417 1.70 8.58 24.08
N MET A 418 1.47 9.78 24.65
CA MET A 418 1.26 10.98 23.84
C MET A 418 2.51 11.34 23.01
N LEU A 419 3.72 11.14 23.53
CA LEU A 419 4.95 11.30 22.75
C LEU A 419 5.00 10.33 21.57
N THR A 420 4.56 9.09 21.76
CA THR A 420 4.48 8.09 20.68
C THR A 420 3.49 8.51 19.60
N PHE A 421 2.35 9.08 19.97
CA PHE A 421 1.41 9.65 19.00
C PHE A 421 2.01 10.84 18.26
N LEU A 422 2.78 11.70 18.96
CA LEU A 422 3.44 12.85 18.33
C LEU A 422 4.41 12.40 17.23
N VAL A 423 5.11 11.28 17.43
CA VAL A 423 5.98 10.69 16.40
C VAL A 423 5.20 10.36 15.12
N ALA A 424 3.94 9.90 15.21
CA ALA A 424 3.12 9.65 14.01
C ALA A 424 2.88 10.92 13.19
N PHE A 425 2.64 12.06 13.85
CA PHE A 425 2.46 13.36 13.19
C PHE A 425 3.78 13.93 12.65
N ILE A 426 4.91 13.66 13.33
CA ILE A 426 6.24 14.02 12.82
C ILE A 426 6.55 13.22 11.55
N ILE A 427 6.30 11.91 11.57
CA ILE A 427 6.48 11.03 10.40
C ILE A 427 5.63 11.52 9.23
N ASP A 428 4.36 11.88 9.46
CA ASP A 428 3.49 12.46 8.43
C ASP A 428 4.10 13.72 7.82
N ALA A 429 4.53 14.67 8.66
CA ALA A 429 5.13 15.92 8.20
C ALA A 429 6.39 15.70 7.33
N LEU A 430 7.24 14.75 7.72
CA LEU A 430 8.45 14.39 6.97
C LEU A 430 8.12 13.71 5.64
N ILE A 431 7.10 12.85 5.62
CA ILE A 431 6.75 12.05 4.44
C ILE A 431 6.03 12.86 3.39
N VAL A 432 5.20 13.80 3.81
CA VAL A 432 4.54 14.75 2.93
C VAL A 432 5.58 15.55 2.15
N GLN A 433 6.66 15.96 2.82
CA GLN A 433 7.81 16.59 2.19
C GLN A 433 8.53 15.63 1.24
N LEU A 434 8.85 14.41 1.69
CA LEU A 434 9.56 13.40 0.90
C LEU A 434 8.80 12.99 -0.37
N MET A 435 7.48 12.88 -0.30
CA MET A 435 6.63 12.42 -1.40
C MET A 435 5.98 13.56 -2.18
N HIS A 436 6.38 14.81 -1.90
CA HIS A 436 5.84 16.02 -2.54
C HIS A 436 4.30 16.08 -2.54
N ILE A 437 3.68 15.64 -1.45
CA ILE A 437 2.23 15.75 -1.27
C ILE A 437 1.91 17.16 -0.75
N SER A 438 0.95 17.84 -1.36
CA SER A 438 0.44 19.10 -0.83
C SER A 438 -0.44 18.82 0.39
N GLN A 439 0.01 19.23 1.57
CA GLN A 439 -0.82 19.30 2.77
C GLN A 439 -0.80 20.72 3.33
N CYS A 440 -1.90 21.13 3.93
CA CYS A 440 -1.97 22.35 4.72
C CYS A 440 -2.51 22.01 6.12
N ILE A 441 -2.19 22.90 7.07
CA ILE A 441 -2.85 23.10 8.38
C ILE A 441 -2.12 22.48 9.59
N TYR A 442 -1.26 23.29 10.21
CA TYR A 442 -0.60 23.00 11.51
C TYR A 442 -1.58 22.92 12.70
N ILE A 443 -2.62 23.77 12.74
CA ILE A 443 -3.59 23.85 13.85
C ILE A 443 -4.44 22.57 13.95
N ARG A 444 -4.85 22.03 12.80
CA ARG A 444 -5.62 20.78 12.69
C ARG A 444 -4.82 19.58 13.20
N ASN A 445 -3.50 19.55 12.96
CA ASN A 445 -2.64 18.49 13.48
C ASN A 445 -2.61 18.50 15.02
N ALA A 446 -2.60 19.68 15.65
CA ALA A 446 -2.72 19.78 17.11
C ALA A 446 -4.08 19.25 17.60
N PHE A 447 -5.18 19.59 16.92
CA PHE A 447 -6.51 19.07 17.26
C PHE A 447 -6.61 17.55 17.11
N HIS A 448 -6.14 17.00 15.98
CA HIS A 448 -6.13 15.54 15.74
C HIS A 448 -5.23 14.80 16.72
N PHE A 449 -4.11 15.40 17.11
CA PHE A 449 -3.22 14.86 18.14
C PHE A 449 -3.94 14.73 19.49
N ILE A 450 -4.61 15.79 19.94
CA ILE A 450 -5.41 15.77 21.18
C ILE A 450 -6.55 14.74 21.10
N LEU A 451 -7.17 14.58 19.93
CA LEU A 451 -8.25 13.61 19.72
C LEU A 451 -7.79 12.16 19.55
N THR A 452 -6.48 11.90 19.44
CA THR A 452 -5.97 10.56 19.14
C THR A 452 -6.41 9.48 20.15
N PRO A 453 -6.40 9.72 21.48
CA PRO A 453 -6.91 8.74 22.45
C PRO A 453 -8.38 8.37 22.24
N PHE A 454 -9.23 9.32 21.82
CA PHE A 454 -10.65 9.06 21.56
C PHE A 454 -10.88 8.23 20.30
N VAL A 455 -10.09 8.48 19.24
CA VAL A 455 -10.13 7.66 18.03
C VAL A 455 -9.72 6.22 18.34
N LEU A 456 -8.67 6.03 19.15
CA LEU A 456 -8.23 4.70 19.57
C LEU A 456 -9.24 4.00 20.48
N LEU A 457 -9.89 4.73 21.40
CA LEU A 457 -10.98 4.17 22.20
C LEU A 457 -12.14 3.71 21.31
N GLY A 458 -12.53 4.53 20.33
CA GLY A 458 -13.54 4.16 19.33
C GLY A 458 -13.13 2.91 18.53
N TYR A 459 -11.86 2.82 18.14
CA TYR A 459 -11.31 1.65 17.46
C TYR A 459 -11.42 0.40 18.35
N SER A 460 -10.95 0.46 19.61
CA SER A 460 -11.03 -0.66 20.56
C SER A 460 -12.47 -1.09 20.87
N LEU A 461 -13.45 -0.18 20.86
CA LEU A 461 -14.87 -0.53 20.99
C LEU A 461 -15.39 -1.33 19.79
N VAL A 462 -15.00 -0.93 18.57
CA VAL A 462 -15.31 -1.70 17.36
C VAL A 462 -14.65 -3.08 17.40
N GLU A 463 -13.41 -3.17 17.87
CA GLU A 463 -12.72 -4.45 18.02
C GLU A 463 -13.41 -5.35 19.05
N LEU A 464 -13.82 -4.79 20.19
CA LEU A 464 -14.55 -5.53 21.22
C LEU A 464 -15.84 -6.13 20.66
N TYR A 465 -16.63 -5.33 19.94
CA TYR A 465 -17.83 -5.79 19.26
C TYR A 465 -17.52 -6.91 18.26
N ALA A 466 -16.50 -6.71 17.42
CA ALA A 466 -16.09 -7.67 16.40
C ALA A 466 -15.64 -9.02 17.01
N LEU A 467 -14.90 -9.01 18.12
CA LEU A 467 -14.48 -10.22 18.82
C LEU A 467 -15.68 -10.99 19.40
N HIS A 468 -16.65 -10.29 20.02
CA HIS A 468 -17.88 -10.92 20.51
C HIS A 468 -18.68 -11.54 19.36
N GLU A 469 -18.73 -10.87 18.22
CA GLU A 469 -19.40 -11.40 17.04
C GLU A 469 -18.75 -12.69 16.52
N VAL A 470 -17.41 -12.76 16.50
CA VAL A 470 -16.70 -14.02 16.14
C VAL A 470 -16.94 -15.11 17.17
N ILE A 471 -17.01 -14.77 18.46
CA ILE A 471 -17.31 -15.75 19.52
C ILE A 471 -18.70 -16.35 19.31
N VAL A 472 -19.70 -15.53 18.96
CA VAL A 472 -21.09 -15.98 18.80
C VAL A 472 -21.31 -16.71 17.47
N PHE A 473 -20.81 -16.17 16.36
CA PHE A 473 -21.13 -16.68 15.02
C PHE A 473 -20.01 -17.50 14.37
N GLY A 474 -18.83 -17.55 14.97
CA GLY A 474 -17.67 -18.31 14.50
C GLY A 474 -17.26 -17.95 13.08
N LYS A 475 -16.86 -18.95 12.30
CA LYS A 475 -16.38 -18.80 10.91
C LYS A 475 -17.40 -18.13 9.97
N LYS A 476 -18.70 -18.11 10.30
CA LYS A 476 -19.75 -17.52 9.44
C LYS A 476 -19.57 -16.01 9.20
N VAL A 477 -18.88 -15.30 10.10
CA VAL A 477 -18.63 -13.85 9.97
C VAL A 477 -17.29 -13.51 9.31
N CYS A 478 -16.44 -14.51 9.07
CA CYS A 478 -15.18 -14.37 8.34
C CYS A 478 -15.43 -14.26 6.82
N LYS A 479 -16.00 -13.13 6.38
CA LYS A 479 -16.38 -12.86 4.99
C LYS A 479 -15.59 -11.69 4.41
N HIS A 480 -15.26 -11.77 3.13
CA HIS A 480 -14.53 -10.73 2.41
C HIS A 480 -15.41 -9.54 1.98
N GLY A 481 -15.94 -8.77 2.94
CA GLY A 481 -16.67 -7.54 2.67
C GLY A 481 -15.75 -6.31 2.67
N ALA A 482 -15.16 -5.96 1.53
CA ALA A 482 -14.30 -4.78 1.42
C ALA A 482 -15.07 -3.48 1.73
N SER A 483 -14.41 -2.54 2.42
CA SER A 483 -14.94 -1.19 2.63
C SER A 483 -14.88 -0.38 1.34
N LYS A 484 -15.81 0.55 1.20
CA LYS A 484 -15.84 1.48 0.07
C LYS A 484 -14.81 2.59 0.27
N LYS A 485 -14.36 3.14 -0.86
CA LYS A 485 -13.41 4.26 -0.93
C LYS A 485 -13.89 5.31 -1.94
N SER A 486 -15.17 5.69 -1.87
CA SER A 486 -15.85 6.44 -2.92
C SER A 486 -15.33 7.87 -3.11
N ALA A 487 -14.70 8.46 -2.09
CA ALA A 487 -14.15 9.82 -2.16
C ALA A 487 -12.72 9.87 -2.74
N LEU A 488 -12.05 8.73 -2.92
CA LEU A 488 -10.74 8.65 -3.56
C LEU A 488 -10.91 8.61 -5.08
N LYS A 489 -11.23 9.76 -5.68
CA LYS A 489 -11.19 9.97 -7.14
C LYS A 489 -9.86 10.58 -7.59
#